data_AF-A0AAW2VSG4-F1
#
_entry.id   AF-A0AAW2VSG4-F1
#
_cell.length_a   1.000
_cell.length_b   1.000
_cell.length_c   1.000
_cell.angle_alpha   90.00
_cell.angle_beta   90.00
_cell.angle_gamma   90.00
#
_symmetry.space_group_name_H-M   'P 1'
#
loop_
_entity.id
_entity.type
_entity.pdbx_description
1 polymer ?
#
loop_
_entity_poly.entity_id
_entity_poly.type
_entity_poly.pdbx_seq_one_letter_code
_entity_poly.pdbx_strand_id
1 'polypeptide(L)'
;MQDPEIRPLVEQTTEGLQKLIPEIPIWIKNPDYDRLDWLNKFLEYMWPYLDKAICKMAKKIAEPIIAEEIPKYKIESVEFETLTLAAYRLLFKV
;
A
#
# COMPACT_ATOMS: atom_id res chain seq x y z
N MET A 1 24.02 29.77 24.93
CA MET A 1 23.94 29.39 23.51
C MET A 1 23.49 30.64 22.77
N GLN A 2 24.25 31.08 21.76
CA GLN A 2 23.79 32.17 20.88
C GLN A 2 22.81 31.56 19.89
N ASP A 3 21.73 32.28 19.60
CA ASP A 3 20.80 31.85 18.57
C ASP A 3 21.49 31.88 17.19
N PRO A 4 21.28 30.86 16.36
CA PRO A 4 21.85 30.83 15.03
C PRO A 4 21.21 31.92 14.15
N GLU A 5 22.04 32.62 13.38
CA GLU A 5 21.55 33.55 12.35
C GLU A 5 20.81 32.77 11.25
N ILE A 6 19.50 32.98 11.17
CA ILE A 6 18.67 32.40 10.12
C ILE A 6 18.88 33.21 8.84
N ARG A 7 19.44 32.59 7.79
CA ARG A 7 19.58 33.20 6.46
C ARG A 7 18.84 32.38 5.40
N PRO A 8 18.21 33.02 4.41
CA PRO A 8 17.55 32.33 3.30
C PRO A 8 18.54 31.48 2.48
N LEU A 9 18.10 30.31 2.01
CA LEU A 9 18.92 29.42 1.17
C LEU A 9 19.37 30.09 -0.13
N VAL A 10 18.60 31.05 -0.65
CA VAL A 10 18.92 31.81 -1.87
C VAL A 10 20.14 32.72 -1.69
N GLU A 11 20.51 33.04 -0.45
CA GLU A 11 21.63 33.92 -0.10
C GLU A 11 22.91 33.14 0.29
N GLN A 12 22.86 31.81 0.27
CA GLN A 12 24.00 30.93 0.57
C GLN A 12 24.97 30.84 -0.61
N THR A 13 26.27 30.75 -0.30
CA THR A 13 27.30 30.46 -1.31
C THR A 13 27.23 29.01 -1.77
N THR A 14 27.76 28.70 -2.95
CA THR A 14 27.82 27.32 -3.47
C THR A 14 28.49 26.35 -2.50
N GLU A 15 29.55 26.80 -1.82
CA GLU A 15 30.27 26.01 -0.80
C GLU A 15 29.42 25.78 0.45
N GLY A 16 28.62 26.77 0.86
CA GLY A 16 27.67 26.64 1.97
C GLY A 16 26.54 25.68 1.64
N LEU A 17 25.99 25.77 0.43
CA LEU A 17 24.98 24.83 -0.07
C LEU A 17 25.52 23.39 -0.14
N GLN A 18 26.75 23.18 -0.59
CA GLN A 18 27.38 21.86 -0.63
C GLN A 18 27.53 21.24 0.77
N LYS A 19 27.81 22.04 1.80
CA LYS A 19 27.87 21.58 3.20
C LYS A 19 26.51 21.21 3.77
N LEU A 20 25.43 21.79 3.26
CA LEU A 20 24.05 21.51 3.69
C LEU A 20 23.48 20.24 3.03
N ILE A 21 23.95 19.86 1.83
CA ILE A 21 23.46 18.66 1.12
C ILE A 21 23.50 17.39 2.00
N PRO A 22 24.59 17.09 2.73
CA PRO A 22 24.62 15.96 3.67
C PRO A 22 23.56 16.05 4.78
N GLU A 23 23.27 17.24 5.29
CA GLU A 23 22.35 17.50 6.40
C GLU A 23 20.86 17.46 6.01
N ILE A 24 20.56 17.54 4.71
CA ILE A 24 19.17 17.47 4.23
C ILE A 24 18.54 16.12 4.64
N PRO A 25 17.36 16.15 5.29
CA PRO A 25 16.60 14.96 5.64
C PRO A 25 16.34 14.03 4.46
N ILE A 26 16.35 12.72 4.73
CA ILE A 26 16.20 11.68 3.72
C ILE A 26 14.87 11.80 2.96
N TRP A 27 13.79 12.25 3.60
CA TRP A 27 12.48 12.46 2.97
C TRP A 27 12.40 13.62 1.98
N ILE A 28 13.34 14.57 2.05
CA ILE A 28 13.52 15.58 1.01
C ILE A 28 14.30 14.99 -0.17
N LYS A 29 15.28 14.12 0.11
CA LYS A 29 16.12 13.47 -0.91
C LYS A 29 15.39 12.37 -1.67
N ASN A 30 14.56 11.60 -0.99
CA ASN A 30 13.89 10.40 -1.48
C ASN A 30 12.37 10.44 -1.22
N PRO A 31 11.67 11.46 -1.73
CA PRO A 31 10.24 11.66 -1.43
C PRO A 31 9.37 10.48 -1.87
N ASP A 32 9.71 9.79 -2.96
CA ASP A 32 8.97 8.62 -3.44
C ASP A 32 9.03 7.43 -2.47
N TYR A 33 10.16 7.25 -1.77
CA TYR A 33 10.35 6.20 -0.77
C TYR A 33 9.56 6.50 0.51
N ASP A 34 9.64 7.74 1.00
CA ASP A 34 8.99 8.15 2.24
C ASP A 34 7.47 8.29 2.09
N ARG A 35 6.96 8.55 0.88
CA ARG A 35 5.52 8.61 0.60
C ARG A 35 4.89 7.27 0.24
N LEU A 36 5.68 6.19 0.21
CA LEU A 36 5.23 4.82 -0.13
C LEU A 36 4.53 4.72 -1.51
N ASP A 37 4.71 5.69 -2.39
CA ASP A 37 4.09 5.68 -3.72
C ASP A 37 4.61 4.50 -4.57
N TRP A 38 5.86 4.10 -4.35
CA TRP A 38 6.43 2.90 -4.95
C TRP A 38 5.70 1.62 -4.51
N LEU A 39 5.27 1.55 -3.25
CA LEU A 39 4.58 0.39 -2.69
C LEU A 39 3.16 0.31 -3.25
N ASN A 40 2.48 1.45 -3.39
CA ASN A 40 1.16 1.49 -4.02
C ASN A 40 1.23 0.98 -5.48
N LYS A 41 2.24 1.41 -6.27
CA LYS A 41 2.47 0.89 -7.63
C LYS A 41 2.80 -0.61 -7.63
N PHE A 42 3.62 -1.06 -6.69
CA PHE A 42 3.95 -2.48 -6.56
C PHE A 42 2.73 -3.34 -6.27
N LEU A 43 1.86 -2.89 -5.36
CA LEU A 43 0.60 -3.58 -5.05
C LEU A 43 -0.36 -3.59 -6.24
N GLU A 44 -0.43 -2.51 -7.02
CA GLU A 44 -1.21 -2.48 -8.27
C GLU A 44 -0.75 -3.57 -9.24
N TYR A 45 0.56 -3.76 -9.41
CA TYR A 45 1.08 -4.84 -10.26
C TYR A 45 0.83 -6.24 -9.70
N MET A 46 0.85 -6.40 -8.37
CA MET A 46 0.59 -7.69 -7.73
C MET A 46 -0.90 -8.04 -7.63
N TRP A 47 -1.80 -7.06 -7.74
CA TRP A 47 -3.23 -7.22 -7.50
C TRP A 47 -3.88 -8.40 -8.23
N PRO A 48 -3.62 -8.64 -9.54
CA PRO A 48 -4.23 -9.77 -10.25
C PRO A 48 -3.84 -11.15 -9.68
N TYR A 49 -2.69 -11.25 -9.04
CA TYR A 49 -2.23 -12.49 -8.40
C TYR A 49 -2.81 -12.64 -7.00
N LEU A 50 -2.84 -11.54 -6.24
CA LEU A 50 -3.44 -11.50 -4.91
C LEU A 50 -4.94 -11.81 -4.96
N ASP A 51 -5.67 -11.19 -5.89
CA ASP A 51 -7.09 -11.44 -6.12
C ASP A 51 -7.36 -12.93 -6.35
N LYS A 52 -6.63 -13.56 -7.28
CA LYS A 52 -6.76 -15.00 -7.55
C LYS A 52 -6.46 -15.86 -6.33
N ALA A 53 -5.37 -15.59 -5.62
CA ALA A 53 -4.95 -16.39 -4.47
C ALA A 53 -5.91 -16.27 -3.29
N ILE A 54 -6.33 -15.04 -2.97
CA ILE A 54 -7.26 -14.77 -1.87
C ILE A 54 -8.64 -15.31 -2.19
N CYS A 55 -9.16 -15.09 -3.40
CA CYS A 55 -10.46 -15.66 -3.79
C CYS A 55 -10.45 -17.19 -3.73
N LYS A 56 -9.36 -17.84 -4.16
CA LYS A 56 -9.22 -19.30 -4.03
C LYS A 56 -9.24 -19.74 -2.57
N MET A 57 -8.53 -19.02 -1.69
CA MET A 57 -8.52 -19.33 -0.26
C MET A 57 -9.88 -19.12 0.39
N ALA A 58 -10.55 -18.00 0.07
CA ALA A 58 -11.88 -17.68 0.57
C ALA A 58 -12.91 -18.74 0.16
N LYS A 59 -12.91 -19.20 -1.10
CA LYS A 59 -13.76 -20.31 -1.55
C LYS A 59 -13.51 -21.57 -0.73
N LYS A 60 -12.25 -21.97 -0.58
CA LYS A 60 -11.85 -23.16 0.21
C LYS A 60 -12.31 -23.10 1.67
N ILE A 61 -12.29 -21.92 2.27
CA ILE A 61 -12.75 -21.72 3.65
C ILE A 61 -14.28 -21.71 3.74
N ALA A 62 -14.94 -21.09 2.76
CA ALA A 62 -16.40 -20.91 2.78
C ALA A 62 -17.16 -22.19 2.37
N GLU A 63 -16.61 -23.01 1.48
CA GLU A 63 -17.21 -24.29 1.04
C GLU A 63 -17.70 -25.18 2.21
N PRO A 64 -16.89 -25.51 3.23
CA PRO A 64 -17.37 -26.33 4.34
C PRO A 64 -18.43 -25.62 5.20
N ILE A 65 -18.32 -24.30 5.39
CA ILE A 65 -19.29 -23.51 6.16
C ILE A 65 -20.65 -23.52 5.45
N ILE A 66 -20.66 -23.33 4.13
CA ILE A 66 -21.87 -23.38 3.32
C ILE A 66 -22.47 -24.80 3.34
N ALA A 67 -21.64 -25.83 3.22
CA ALA A 67 -22.10 -27.22 3.25
C ALA A 67 -22.81 -27.60 4.55
N GLU A 68 -22.39 -27.06 5.70
CA GLU A 68 -23.05 -27.26 6.99
C GLU A 68 -24.41 -26.55 7.09
N GLU A 69 -24.59 -25.44 6.37
CA GLU A 69 -25.82 -24.65 6.39
C GLU A 69 -26.86 -25.13 5.36
N ILE A 70 -26.43 -25.76 4.25
CA ILE A 70 -27.31 -26.28 3.18
C ILE A 70 -28.49 -27.11 3.72
N PRO A 71 -28.30 -28.10 4.63
CA PRO A 71 -29.40 -28.91 5.17
C PRO A 71 -30.42 -28.11 5.98
N LYS A 72 -29.99 -27.01 6.62
CA LYS A 72 -30.87 -26.18 7.46
C LYS A 72 -31.87 -25.39 6.62
N TYR A 73 -31.46 -24.97 5.43
CA TYR A 73 -32.27 -24.12 4.55
C TYR A 73 -32.93 -24.88 3.39
N LYS A 74 -32.79 -26.22 3.32
CA LYS A 74 -33.33 -27.07 2.25
C LYS A 74 -32.90 -26.61 0.84
N ILE A 75 -31.65 -26.17 0.72
CA ILE A 75 -31.05 -25.76 -0.56
C ILE A 75 -30.45 -27.02 -1.22
N GLU A 76 -30.48 -27.13 -2.55
CA GLU A 76 -29.92 -28.28 -3.27
C GLU A 76 -28.39 -28.19 -3.42
N SER A 77 -27.88 -27.04 -3.83
CA SER A 77 -26.43 -26.76 -3.91
C SER A 77 -26.16 -25.26 -3.88
N VAL A 78 -24.95 -24.88 -3.49
CA VAL A 78 -24.45 -23.51 -3.54
C VAL A 78 -23.03 -23.55 -4.07
N GLU A 79 -22.78 -22.81 -5.14
CA GLU A 79 -21.47 -22.71 -5.77
C GLU A 79 -21.12 -21.25 -6.03
N PHE A 80 -19.82 -20.95 -6.02
CA PHE A 80 -19.33 -19.62 -6.35
C PHE A 80 -19.14 -19.48 -7.86
N GLU A 81 -20.07 -18.82 -8.54
CA GLU A 81 -19.96 -18.46 -9.97
C GLU A 81 -18.73 -17.56 -10.21
N THR A 82 -18.68 -16.40 -9.55
CA THR A 82 -17.51 -15.52 -9.56
C THR A 82 -17.27 -14.94 -8.17
N LEU A 83 -16.01 -14.93 -7.74
CA LEU A 83 -15.57 -14.24 -6.54
C LEU A 83 -14.34 -13.42 -6.90
N THR A 84 -14.44 -12.10 -6.70
CA THR A 84 -13.35 -11.14 -6.92
C THR A 84 -13.34 -10.17 -5.75
N LEU A 85 -12.16 -9.73 -5.30
CA LEU A 85 -12.01 -8.71 -4.26
C LEU A 85 -12.37 -7.29 -4.73
N ALA A 86 -12.73 -7.12 -6.01
CA ALA A 86 -12.93 -5.85 -6.69
C ALA A 86 -11.65 -4.98 -6.80
N ALA A 87 -11.71 -3.91 -7.60
CA ALA A 87 -10.56 -3.07 -7.94
C ALA A 87 -10.27 -1.93 -6.93
N TYR A 88 -10.84 -2.00 -5.72
CA TYR A 88 -10.64 -0.92 -4.75
C TYR A 88 -9.23 -0.96 -4.17
N ARG A 89 -8.42 -0.08 -4.75
CA ARG A 89 -7.06 0.32 -4.41
C ARG A 89 -6.88 0.34 -2.89
N LEU A 90 -6.14 -0.63 -2.35
CA LEU A 90 -5.51 -0.48 -1.04
C LEU A 90 -4.54 0.69 -1.15
N LEU A 91 -4.99 1.87 -0.75
CA LEU A 91 -4.16 3.05 -0.66
C LEU A 91 -3.59 3.10 0.76
N PHE A 92 -2.28 2.91 0.87
CA PHE A 92 -1.59 3.42 2.04
C PHE A 92 -1.65 4.95 1.96
N LYS A 93 -2.54 5.54 2.75
CA LYS A 93 -2.57 6.97 3.00
C LYS A 93 -1.79 7.21 4.30
N VAL A 94 -0.69 7.93 4.20
CA VAL A 94 -0.03 8.58 5.34
C VAL A 94 -0.79 9.87 5.65
#